data_AF-A0A6B3I5S8-F1
#
_entry.id   AF-A0A6B3I5S8-F1
#
_cell.length_a   1.000
_cell.length_b   1.000
_cell.length_c   1.000
_cell.angle_alpha   90.00
_cell.angle_beta   90.00
_cell.angle_gamma   90.00
#
_symmetry.space_group_name_H-M   'P 1'
#
loop_
_entity.id
_entity.type
_entity.pdbx_description
1 polymer ?
#
loop_
_entity_poly.entity_id
_entity_poly.type
_entity_poly.pdbx_seq_one_letter_code
_entity_poly.pdbx_strand_id
1 'polypeptide(L)'
;MPPAKKRPRAYDHLRTRTAVLAQFAHVRDAVAELTPEQLARPTRLGDWTVRELAAHVAMVLGSVSRSLALPEPPGPKPGLTLLE
;
A
#
# COMPACT_ATOMS: atom_id res chain seq x y z
N MET A 1 -34.07 6.73 20.09
CA MET A 1 -32.75 6.26 20.54
C MET A 1 -31.70 7.30 20.19
N PRO A 2 -30.77 7.66 21.09
CA PRO A 2 -29.63 8.46 20.69
C PRO A 2 -28.74 7.64 19.74
N PRO A 3 -28.17 8.24 18.69
CA PRO A 3 -27.29 7.51 17.77
C PRO A 3 -26.08 6.96 18.53
N ALA A 4 -25.78 5.68 18.31
CA ALA A 4 -24.61 5.05 18.92
C ALA A 4 -23.34 5.83 18.53
N LYS A 5 -22.59 6.27 19.54
CA LYS A 5 -21.32 7.00 19.35
C LYS A 5 -20.34 6.05 18.64
N LYS A 6 -20.04 6.32 17.36
CA LYS A 6 -19.06 5.52 16.60
C LYS A 6 -17.70 5.64 17.29
N ARG A 7 -17.20 4.55 17.87
CA ARG A 7 -15.80 4.50 18.36
C ARG A 7 -14.88 4.51 17.13
N PRO A 8 -13.89 5.41 17.07
CA PRO A 8 -12.84 5.32 16.06
C PRO A 8 -12.21 3.93 16.12
N ARG A 9 -11.99 3.30 14.96
CA ARG A 9 -11.15 2.11 14.91
C ARG A 9 -9.74 2.53 15.30
N ALA A 10 -9.29 2.12 16.48
CA ALA A 10 -7.90 2.26 16.86
C ALA A 10 -7.12 1.16 16.15
N TYR A 11 -6.29 1.53 15.19
CA TYR A 11 -5.35 0.61 14.56
C TYR A 11 -4.03 0.67 15.32
N ASP A 12 -3.49 -0.50 15.67
CA ASP A 12 -2.12 -0.59 16.15
C ASP A 12 -1.18 -0.30 14.96
N HIS A 13 -0.54 0.87 14.99
CA HIS A 13 0.35 1.33 13.93
C HIS A 13 1.57 0.43 13.75
N LEU A 14 2.09 -0.16 14.83
CA LEU A 14 3.22 -1.10 14.75
C LEU A 14 2.78 -2.39 14.09
N ARG A 15 1.63 -2.94 14.49
CA ARG A 15 1.05 -4.13 13.86
C ARG A 15 0.77 -3.90 12.38
N THR A 16 0.23 -2.73 12.04
CA THR A 16 -0.05 -2.35 10.65
C THR A 16 1.24 -2.25 9.83
N ARG A 17 2.27 -1.57 10.37
CA ARG A 17 3.58 -1.47 9.72
C ARG A 17 4.21 -2.83 9.47
N THR A 18 4.20 -3.71 10.47
CA THR A 18 4.74 -5.08 10.35
C THR A 18 4.00 -5.86 9.26
N ALA A 19 2.66 -5.80 9.23
CA ALA A 19 1.87 -6.49 8.23
C ALA A 19 2.17 -6.00 6.80
N VAL A 20 2.25 -4.68 6.60
CA VAL A 20 2.56 -4.09 5.28
C VAL A 20 3.94 -4.50 4.80
N LEU A 21 4.95 -4.45 5.67
CA LEU A 21 6.32 -4.84 5.32
C LEU A 21 6.42 -6.33 4.99
N ALA A 22 5.76 -7.20 5.75
CA ALA A 22 5.72 -8.63 5.47
C ALA A 22 5.02 -8.93 4.14
N GLN A 23 3.86 -8.32 3.88
CA GLN A 23 3.14 -8.48 2.61
C GLN A 23 3.98 -8.02 1.42
N PHE A 24 4.66 -6.88 1.53
CA PHE A 24 5.54 -6.42 0.47
C PHE A 24 6.73 -7.36 0.24
N ALA A 25 7.34 -7.89 1.31
CA ALA A 25 8.42 -8.87 1.17
C ALA A 25 7.95 -10.11 0.42
N HIS A 26 6.77 -10.66 0.75
CA HIS A 26 6.20 -11.79 0.01
C HIS A 26 5.98 -11.49 -1.48
N VAL A 27 5.47 -10.30 -1.81
CA VAL A 27 5.28 -9.91 -3.22
C VAL A 27 6.63 -9.76 -3.92
N ARG A 28 7.60 -9.11 -3.29
CA ARG A 28 8.95 -8.92 -3.84
C ARG A 28 9.62 -10.27 -4.13
N ASP A 29 9.57 -11.18 -3.17
CA ASP A 29 10.21 -12.49 -3.29
C ASP A 29 9.55 -13.31 -4.41
N ALA A 30 8.21 -13.29 -4.50
CA ALA A 30 7.49 -13.93 -5.60
C ALA A 30 7.82 -13.34 -6.98
N VAL A 31 7.89 -12.01 -7.09
CA VAL A 31 8.22 -11.33 -8.36
C VAL A 31 9.66 -11.60 -8.81
N ALA A 32 10.59 -11.75 -7.86
CA ALA A 32 11.99 -12.04 -8.15
C ALA A 32 12.20 -13.40 -8.84
N GLU A 33 11.27 -14.34 -8.67
CA GLU A 33 11.31 -15.67 -9.28
C GLU A 33 10.61 -15.75 -10.64
N LEU A 34 9.91 -14.69 -11.06
CA LEU A 34 9.14 -14.71 -12.31
C LEU A 34 10.03 -14.57 -13.55
N THR A 35 9.73 -15.39 -14.57
CA THR A 35 10.37 -15.27 -15.89
C THR A 35 9.83 -14.07 -16.67
N PRO A 36 10.54 -13.59 -17.72
CA PRO A 36 10.04 -12.53 -18.60
C PRO A 36 8.67 -12.83 -19.22
N GLU A 37 8.41 -14.09 -19.58
CA GLU A 37 7.14 -14.54 -20.17
C GLU A 37 6.02 -14.50 -19.13
N GLN A 38 6.31 -14.90 -17.89
CA GLN A 38 5.34 -14.81 -16.79
C GLN A 38 5.03 -13.35 -16.44
N LEU A 39 6.03 -12.48 -16.47
CA LEU A 39 5.86 -11.04 -16.26
C LEU A 39 5.02 -10.38 -17.37
N ALA A 40 5.02 -10.93 -18.58
CA ALA A 40 4.23 -10.43 -19.71
C ALA A 40 2.76 -10.92 -19.72
N ARG A 41 2.37 -11.80 -18.79
CA ARG A 41 0.99 -12.31 -18.71
C ARG A 41 0.01 -11.20 -18.30
N PRO A 42 -1.25 -11.24 -18.79
CA PRO A 42 -2.27 -10.28 -18.40
C PRO A 42 -2.71 -10.46 -16.94
N THR A 43 -3.20 -9.39 -16.34
CA THR A 43 -3.86 -9.38 -15.04
C THR A 43 -5.38 -9.26 -15.21
N ARG A 44 -6.11 -9.01 -14.11
CA ARG A 44 -7.54 -8.66 -14.14
C ARG A 44 -7.75 -7.13 -14.09
N LEU A 45 -6.69 -6.34 -14.26
CA LEU A 45 -6.70 -4.88 -14.17
C LEU A 45 -6.60 -4.25 -15.57
N GLY A 46 -7.58 -4.56 -16.42
CA GLY A 46 -7.57 -4.10 -17.82
C GLY A 46 -6.34 -4.65 -18.57
N ASP A 47 -5.66 -3.78 -19.31
CA ASP A 47 -4.55 -4.16 -20.18
C ASP A 47 -3.22 -4.38 -19.42
N TRP A 48 -3.23 -4.31 -18.09
CA TRP A 48 -2.02 -4.44 -17.30
C TRP A 48 -1.48 -5.87 -17.32
N THR A 49 -0.19 -5.97 -17.60
CA THR A 49 0.65 -7.14 -17.37
C THR A 49 1.04 -7.29 -15.91
N VAL A 50 1.52 -8.47 -15.51
CA VAL A 50 2.08 -8.71 -14.17
C VAL A 50 3.25 -7.75 -13.89
N ARG A 51 4.06 -7.43 -14.90
CA ARG A 51 5.16 -6.45 -14.80
C ARG A 51 4.67 -5.06 -14.39
N GLU A 52 3.61 -4.56 -15.02
CA GLU A 52 3.05 -3.24 -14.73
C GLU A 52 2.43 -3.19 -13.33
N LEU A 53 1.74 -4.26 -12.93
CA LEU A 53 1.23 -4.38 -11.56
C LEU A 53 2.38 -4.38 -10.53
N ALA A 54 3.43 -5.18 -10.74
CA ALA A 54 4.58 -5.21 -9.83
C ALA A 54 5.28 -3.84 -9.73
N ALA A 55 5.47 -3.17 -10.87
CA ALA A 55 6.03 -1.83 -10.92
C ALA A 55 5.17 -0.81 -10.17
N HIS A 56 3.84 -0.88 -10.32
CA HIS A 56 2.91 -0.01 -9.61
C HIS A 56 2.97 -0.20 -8.09
N VAL A 57 2.98 -1.45 -7.61
CA VAL A 57 3.11 -1.76 -6.17
C VAL A 57 4.41 -1.18 -5.60
N ALA A 58 5.54 -1.39 -6.29
CA ALA A 58 6.83 -0.83 -5.88
C ALA A 58 6.82 0.70 -5.89
N MET A 59 6.21 1.32 -6.90
CA MET A 59 6.09 2.77 -7.02
C MET A 59 5.28 3.38 -5.87
N VAL A 60 4.11 2.81 -5.54
CA VAL A 60 3.24 3.29 -4.47
C VAL A 60 3.94 3.19 -3.11
N LEU A 61 4.58 2.06 -2.80
CA LEU A 61 5.33 1.90 -1.55
C LEU A 61 6.54 2.83 -1.46
N GLY A 62 7.25 3.03 -2.57
CA GLY A 62 8.30 4.03 -2.65
C GLY A 62 7.78 5.44 -2.38
N SER A 63 6.57 5.77 -2.87
CA SER A 63 5.92 7.05 -2.59
C SER A 63 5.63 7.23 -1.11
N VAL A 64 5.06 6.22 -0.44
CA VAL A 64 4.79 6.27 1.01
C VAL A 64 6.08 6.52 1.80
N SER A 65 7.16 5.79 1.50
CA SER A 65 8.45 5.98 2.15
C SER A 65 9.00 7.39 1.96
N ARG A 66 8.88 7.96 0.75
CA ARG A 66 9.29 9.35 0.48
C ARG A 66 8.41 10.36 1.24
N SER A 67 7.11 10.16 1.27
CA SER A 67 6.18 11.04 2.00
C SER A 67 6.43 11.03 3.50
N LEU A 68 6.77 9.88 4.10
CA LEU A 68 7.11 9.78 5.52
C LEU A 68 8.46 10.42 5.88
N ALA A 69 9.32 10.68 4.89
CA ALA A 69 10.58 11.40 5.09
C ALA A 69 10.41 12.93 5.03
N LEU A 70 9.23 13.41 4.61
CA LEU A 70 8.92 14.84 4.62
C LEU A 70 8.56 15.31 6.05
N PRO A 71 8.68 16.61 6.34
CA PRO A 71 8.17 17.19 7.58
C PRO A 71 6.69 16.86 7.78
N GLU A 72 6.28 16.74 9.04
CA GLU A 72 4.88 16.54 9.39
C GLU A 72 4.03 17.69 8.81
N PRO A 73 2.91 17.38 8.10
CA PRO A 73 2.01 18.40 7.59
C PRO A 73 1.46 19.28 8.72
N PRO A 74 1.30 20.59 8.50
CA PRO A 74 0.78 21.49 9.53
C PRO A 74 -0.71 21.25 9.78
N GLY A 75 -1.10 21.36 11.05
CA GLY A 75 -2.50 21.33 11.49
C GLY A 75 -2.97 19.97 12.02
N PRO A 76 -4.13 19.92 12.71
CA PRO A 76 -4.56 18.74 13.46
C PRO A 76 -5.17 17.64 12.58
N LYS A 77 -5.21 17.83 11.26
CA LYS A 77 -5.88 16.92 10.32
C LYS A 77 -4.90 16.43 9.26
N PRO A 78 -4.87 15.11 8.98
CA PRO A 78 -4.14 14.59 7.84
C PRO A 78 -4.65 15.24 6.55
N GLY A 79 -3.74 15.73 5.69
CA GLY A 79 -4.09 16.24 4.36
C GLY A 79 -4.56 15.17 3.38
N LEU A 80 -4.33 13.89 3.71
CA LEU A 80 -4.79 12.70 3.01
C LEU A 80 -5.22 11.67 4.06
N THR A 81 -6.37 11.03 3.87
CA THR A 81 -6.74 9.87 4.68
C THR A 81 -6.70 8.60 3.82
N LEU A 82 -6.57 7.44 4.47
CA LEU A 82 -6.55 6.13 3.80
C LEU A 82 -7.87 5.77 3.09
N LEU A 83 -8.95 6.53 3.29
CA LEU A 83 -10.31 6.24 2.81
C LEU A 83 -11.07 7.48 2.31
N GLU A 84 -10.37 8.55 1.90
CA GLU A 84 -11.01 9.68 1.21
C GLU A 84 -10.70 9.63 -0.28
#